data_AF-A0A0A3W4C3-F1
#
_entry.id   AF-A0A0A3W4C3-F1
#
_cell.length_a   1.000
_cell.length_b   1.000
_cell.length_c   1.000
_cell.angle_alpha   90.00
_cell.angle_beta   90.00
_cell.angle_gamma   90.00
#
_symmetry.space_group_name_H-M   'P 1'
#
loop_
_entity.id
_entity.type
_entity.pdbx_description
1 polymer ?
#
loop_
_entity_poly.entity_id
_entity_poly.type
_entity_poly.pdbx_seq_one_letter_code
_entity_poly.pdbx_strand_id
1 'polypeptide(L)'
;MSALYLAALKDQSSRRLEALSQVQGIEQGIHAIIQSYIDWVVSYPDFARFLYAAHHSVQTGGHYQTLEQSNSERNQDLKAWLVKQPDAERLKAIPTALLMSLVIGPTESYCCAWLSGRVKDSPQQYIQALAQSAWDSLQHFSKI
;
A
#
# COMPACT_ATOMS: atom_id res chain seq x y z
N MET A 1 -20.18 -2.93 -11.10
CA MET A 1 -18.87 -3.35 -10.55
C MET A 1 -17.99 -2.18 -10.11
N SER A 2 -17.96 -1.03 -10.80
CA SER A 2 -17.06 0.07 -10.41
C SER A 2 -17.38 0.72 -9.05
N ALA A 3 -18.65 0.85 -8.64
CA ALA A 3 -19.00 1.48 -7.36
C ALA A 3 -18.47 0.72 -6.13
N LEU A 4 -18.55 -0.62 -6.13
CA LEU A 4 -18.01 -1.45 -5.03
C LEU A 4 -16.49 -1.40 -5.00
N TYR A 5 -15.85 -1.41 -6.18
CA TYR A 5 -14.40 -1.27 -6.32
C TYR A 5 -13.91 0.08 -5.79
N LEU A 6 -14.56 1.18 -6.18
CA LEU A 6 -14.24 2.52 -5.69
C LEU A 6 -14.49 2.67 -4.19
N ALA A 7 -15.56 2.08 -3.65
CA ALA A 7 -15.84 2.09 -2.21
C ALA A 7 -14.75 1.36 -1.42
N ALA A 8 -14.31 0.20 -1.90
CA ALA A 8 -13.23 -0.57 -1.28
C ALA A 8 -11.89 0.18 -1.32
N LEU A 9 -11.57 0.81 -2.46
CA LEU A 9 -10.36 1.65 -2.58
C LEU A 9 -10.39 2.85 -1.64
N LYS A 10 -11.55 3.49 -1.49
CA LYS A 10 -11.75 4.63 -0.59
C LYS A 10 -11.61 4.24 0.87
N ASP A 11 -12.23 3.13 1.29
CA ASP A 11 -12.10 2.62 2.66
C ASP A 11 -10.64 2.31 3.00
N GLN A 12 -9.93 1.61 2.11
CA GLN A 12 -8.51 1.31 2.26
C GLN A 12 -7.66 2.59 2.36
N SER A 13 -7.91 3.61 1.54
CA SER A 13 -7.16 4.87 1.60
C SER A 13 -7.43 5.66 2.88
N SER A 14 -8.68 5.71 3.35
CA SER A 14 -9.05 6.44 4.56
C SER A 14 -8.35 5.85 5.79
N ARG A 15 -8.34 4.51 5.92
CA ARG A 15 -7.65 3.82 7.02
C ARG A 15 -6.15 4.06 7.02
N ARG A 16 -5.53 4.07 5.83
CA ARG A 16 -4.10 4.41 5.71
C ARG A 16 -3.82 5.84 6.20
N LEU A 17 -4.65 6.81 5.82
CA LEU A 17 -4.47 8.20 6.24
C LEU A 17 -4.73 8.38 7.74
N GLU A 18 -5.72 7.68 8.29
CA GLU A 18 -5.95 7.63 9.73
C GLU A 18 -4.72 7.08 10.45
N ALA A 19 -4.17 5.95 10.02
CA ALA A 19 -2.95 5.38 10.62
C ALA A 19 -1.76 6.34 10.52
N LEU A 20 -1.56 6.98 9.36
CA LEU A 20 -0.51 7.97 9.15
C LEU A 20 -0.67 9.23 10.02
N SER A 21 -1.91 9.61 10.38
CA SER A 21 -2.16 10.76 11.24
C SER A 21 -1.69 10.57 12.69
N GLN A 22 -1.45 9.32 13.10
CA GLN A 22 -1.06 8.95 14.46
C GLN A 22 0.45 8.77 14.63
N VAL A 23 1.24 8.94 13.56
CA VAL A 23 2.69 8.69 13.58
C VAL A 23 3.45 9.86 12.97
N GLN A 24 4.72 9.98 13.36
CA GLN A 24 5.63 10.97 12.81
C GLN A 24 6.94 10.31 12.39
N GLY A 25 7.45 10.74 11.24
CA GLY A 25 8.69 10.23 10.67
C GLY A 25 8.46 9.09 9.67
N ILE A 26 9.37 8.97 8.72
CA ILE A 26 9.21 8.11 7.55
C ILE A 26 9.11 6.62 7.93
N GLU A 27 9.97 6.14 8.83
CA GLU A 27 9.99 4.75 9.28
C GLU A 27 8.65 4.33 9.88
N GLN A 28 8.15 5.11 10.84
CA GLN A 28 6.85 4.85 11.48
C GLN A 28 5.71 4.94 10.46
N GLY A 29 5.81 5.85 9.49
CA GLY A 29 4.87 5.93 8.38
C GLY A 29 4.82 4.67 7.53
N ILE A 30 5.97 4.09 7.18
CA ILE A 30 6.06 2.83 6.43
C ILE A 30 5.41 1.68 7.21
N HIS A 31 5.73 1.59 8.51
CA HIS A 31 5.10 0.61 9.41
C HIS A 31 3.57 0.77 9.45
N ALA A 32 3.07 2.01 9.60
CA ALA A 32 1.64 2.30 9.61
C ALA A 32 0.96 1.95 8.28
N ILE A 33 1.60 2.19 7.15
CA ILE A 33 1.08 1.81 5.82
C ILE A 33 0.93 0.30 5.71
N ILE A 34 1.96 -0.47 6.08
CA ILE A 34 1.97 -1.92 5.95
C ILE A 34 0.98 -2.56 6.92
N GLN A 35 0.97 -2.12 8.17
CA GLN A 35 0.03 -2.62 9.18
C GLN A 35 -1.42 -2.33 8.78
N SER A 36 -1.75 -1.08 8.45
CA SER A 36 -3.12 -0.72 8.04
C SER A 36 -3.62 -1.51 6.82
N TYR A 37 -2.71 -1.82 5.88
CA TYR A 37 -3.01 -2.66 4.74
C TYR A 37 -3.31 -4.12 5.14
N ILE A 38 -2.45 -4.72 5.96
CA ILE A 38 -2.63 -6.10 6.44
C ILE A 38 -3.91 -6.23 7.27
N ASP A 39 -4.17 -5.28 8.17
CA ASP A 39 -5.38 -5.22 8.98
C ASP A 39 -6.63 -5.17 8.10
N TRP A 40 -6.60 -4.36 7.04
CA TRP A 40 -7.70 -4.27 6.08
C TRP A 40 -7.91 -5.58 5.31
N VAL A 41 -6.82 -6.19 4.80
CA VAL A 41 -6.89 -7.46 4.05
C VAL A 41 -7.47 -8.59 4.91
N VAL A 42 -7.04 -8.68 6.18
CA VAL A 42 -7.50 -9.73 7.09
C VAL A 42 -8.92 -9.48 7.57
N SER A 43 -9.31 -8.23 7.76
CA SER A 43 -10.68 -7.87 8.18
C SER A 43 -11.70 -8.04 7.05
N TYR A 44 -11.29 -7.86 5.79
CA TYR A 44 -12.18 -7.89 4.62
C TYR A 44 -11.62 -8.76 3.48
N PRO A 45 -11.40 -10.07 3.70
CA PRO A 45 -10.69 -10.92 2.75
C PRO A 45 -11.43 -11.08 1.40
N ASP A 46 -12.76 -11.11 1.41
CA ASP A 46 -13.55 -11.19 0.17
C ASP A 46 -13.46 -9.92 -0.67
N PHE A 47 -13.45 -8.75 0.00
CA PHE A 47 -13.23 -7.46 -0.66
C PHE A 47 -11.80 -7.37 -1.22
N ALA A 48 -10.82 -7.84 -0.48
CA ALA A 48 -9.44 -7.90 -0.94
C ALA A 48 -9.32 -8.79 -2.20
N ARG A 49 -9.87 -10.01 -2.17
CA ARG A 49 -9.92 -10.91 -3.35
C ARG A 49 -10.59 -10.23 -4.55
N PHE A 50 -11.71 -9.55 -4.32
CA PHE A 50 -12.41 -8.80 -5.36
C PHE A 50 -11.52 -7.71 -5.96
N LEU A 51 -10.84 -6.90 -5.13
CA LEU A 51 -9.92 -5.86 -5.63
C LEU A 51 -8.78 -6.45 -6.47
N TYR A 52 -8.18 -7.57 -6.05
CA TYR A 52 -7.12 -8.23 -6.82
C TYR A 52 -7.60 -8.75 -8.17
N ALA A 53 -8.76 -9.43 -8.20
CA ALA A 53 -9.34 -9.93 -9.43
C ALA A 53 -9.75 -8.78 -10.38
N ALA A 54 -10.36 -7.73 -9.81
CA ALA A 54 -10.77 -6.55 -10.54
C ALA A 54 -9.55 -5.79 -11.10
N HIS A 55 -8.45 -5.66 -10.36
CA HIS A 55 -7.25 -4.98 -10.85
C HIS A 55 -6.74 -5.61 -12.16
N HIS A 56 -6.68 -6.93 -12.24
CA HIS A 56 -6.28 -7.62 -13.48
C HIS A 56 -7.28 -7.37 -14.63
N SER A 57 -8.58 -7.48 -14.35
CA SER A 57 -9.63 -7.27 -15.35
C SER A 57 -9.71 -5.81 -15.85
N VAL A 58 -9.48 -4.83 -14.99
CA VAL A 58 -9.57 -3.39 -15.30
C VAL A 58 -8.30 -2.90 -15.99
N GLN A 59 -7.14 -3.54 -15.78
CA GLN A 59 -5.95 -3.30 -16.61
C GLN A 59 -6.12 -3.81 -18.04
N THR A 60 -6.90 -4.89 -18.25
CA THR A 60 -7.14 -5.46 -19.57
C THR A 60 -8.37 -4.90 -20.29
N GLY A 61 -9.32 -4.30 -19.57
CA GLY A 61 -10.49 -3.62 -20.12
C GLY A 61 -10.25 -2.12 -20.26
N GLY A 62 -10.86 -1.44 -21.24
CA GLY A 62 -10.65 -0.01 -21.57
C GLY A 62 -11.03 1.04 -20.50
N HIS A 63 -10.98 0.69 -19.20
CA HIS A 63 -11.28 1.52 -18.04
C HIS A 63 -10.02 2.11 -17.36
N TYR A 64 -8.88 2.08 -18.06
CA TYR A 64 -7.57 2.54 -17.59
C TYR A 64 -7.60 3.99 -17.05
N GLN A 65 -8.31 4.90 -17.71
CA GLN A 65 -8.37 6.32 -17.29
C GLN A 65 -9.03 6.53 -15.92
N THR A 66 -10.08 5.77 -15.60
CA THR A 66 -10.75 5.86 -14.29
C THR A 66 -9.86 5.31 -13.16
N LEU A 67 -9.02 4.32 -13.45
CA LEU A 67 -8.01 3.83 -12.51
C LEU A 67 -6.89 4.84 -12.28
N GLU A 68 -6.37 5.46 -13.34
CA GLU A 68 -5.32 6.47 -13.22
C GLU A 68 -5.77 7.64 -12.36
N GLN A 69 -7.01 8.13 -12.55
CA GLN A 69 -7.53 9.24 -11.77
C GLN A 69 -7.68 8.88 -10.28
N SER A 70 -8.26 7.71 -9.97
CA SER A 70 -8.40 7.24 -8.59
C SER A 70 -7.03 6.98 -7.94
N ASN A 71 -6.06 6.44 -8.68
CA ASN A 71 -4.69 6.26 -8.20
C ASN A 71 -3.99 7.61 -7.95
N SER A 72 -4.22 8.61 -8.80
CA SER A 72 -3.64 9.95 -8.67
C SER A 72 -4.09 10.65 -7.39
N GLU A 73 -5.41 10.66 -7.11
CA GLU A 73 -5.98 11.25 -5.89
C GLU A 73 -5.45 10.57 -4.63
N ARG A 74 -5.44 9.23 -4.61
CA ARG A 74 -4.93 8.44 -3.47
C ARG A 74 -3.46 8.70 -3.15
N ASN A 75 -2.68 8.99 -4.19
CA ASN A 75 -1.26 9.29 -4.08
C ASN A 75 -1.03 10.74 -3.63
N GLN A 76 -2.00 11.65 -3.82
CA GLN A 76 -1.89 13.05 -3.44
C GLN A 76 -1.86 13.20 -1.91
N ASP A 77 -2.75 12.53 -1.19
CA ASP A 77 -2.79 12.60 0.27
C ASP A 77 -1.53 12.02 0.92
N LEU A 78 -1.02 10.91 0.38
CA LEU A 78 0.24 10.32 0.83
C LEU A 78 1.41 11.29 0.60
N LYS A 79 1.49 11.92 -0.58
CA LYS A 79 2.50 12.95 -0.86
C LYS A 79 2.39 14.12 0.12
N ALA A 80 1.18 14.59 0.40
CA ALA A 80 0.95 15.68 1.33
C ALA A 80 1.37 15.32 2.77
N TRP A 81 1.17 14.07 3.20
CA TRP A 81 1.68 13.59 4.47
C TRP A 81 3.21 13.49 4.48
N LEU A 82 3.82 12.94 3.43
CA LEU A 82 5.28 12.76 3.32
C LEU A 82 6.04 14.09 3.42
N VAL A 83 5.57 15.14 2.74
CA VAL A 83 6.23 16.47 2.76
C VAL A 83 6.23 17.12 4.15
N LYS A 84 5.31 16.71 5.05
CA LYS A 84 5.24 17.23 6.42
C LYS A 84 6.16 16.50 7.40
N GLN A 85 6.81 15.41 6.97
CA GLN A 85 7.65 14.63 7.87
C GLN A 85 9.01 15.28 8.09
N PRO A 86 9.53 15.24 9.34
CA PRO A 86 10.78 15.90 9.69
C PRO A 86 12.01 15.29 9.00
N ASP A 87 11.92 14.02 8.59
CA ASP A 87 13.00 13.25 7.97
C ASP A 87 12.67 12.84 6.51
N ALA A 88 11.81 13.62 5.84
CA ALA A 88 11.38 13.35 4.47
C ALA A 88 12.55 13.29 3.46
N GLU A 89 13.66 13.97 3.74
CA GLU A 89 14.86 13.95 2.90
C GLU A 89 15.48 12.55 2.76
N ARG A 90 15.19 11.63 3.69
CA ARG A 90 15.65 10.24 3.63
C ARG A 90 15.14 9.50 2.40
N LEU A 91 14.03 9.96 1.81
CA LEU A 91 13.45 9.38 0.60
C LEU A 91 13.88 10.08 -0.71
N LYS A 92 14.68 11.15 -0.64
CA LYS A 92 15.03 11.99 -1.80
C LYS A 92 15.72 11.23 -2.94
N ALA A 93 16.48 10.18 -2.62
CA ALA A 93 17.18 9.37 -3.61
C ALA A 93 16.22 8.48 -4.43
N ILE A 94 15.02 8.23 -3.94
CA ILE A 94 14.09 7.24 -4.46
C ILE A 94 13.17 7.89 -5.51
N PRO A 95 13.10 7.37 -6.74
CA PRO A 95 12.13 7.84 -7.72
C PRO A 95 10.70 7.70 -7.19
N THR A 96 9.88 8.75 -7.31
CA THR A 96 8.49 8.74 -6.83
C THR A 96 7.66 7.60 -7.44
N ALA A 97 7.94 7.25 -8.70
CA ALA A 97 7.28 6.14 -9.39
C ALA A 97 7.64 4.76 -8.81
N LEU A 98 8.77 4.65 -8.10
CA LEU A 98 9.26 3.40 -7.51
C LEU A 98 8.89 3.27 -6.02
N LEU A 99 8.73 4.40 -5.32
CA LEU A 99 8.56 4.45 -3.86
C LEU A 99 7.50 3.46 -3.35
N MET A 100 6.28 3.50 -3.90
CA MET A 100 5.21 2.63 -3.41
C MET A 100 5.42 1.16 -3.76
N SER A 101 6.04 0.86 -4.90
CA SER A 101 6.39 -0.53 -5.24
C SER A 101 7.37 -1.13 -4.23
N LEU A 102 8.29 -0.33 -3.68
CA LEU A 102 9.19 -0.76 -2.61
C LEU A 102 8.49 -0.85 -1.24
N VAL A 103 7.59 0.10 -0.93
CA VAL A 103 6.87 0.12 0.35
C VAL A 103 5.90 -1.05 0.49
N ILE A 104 5.03 -1.29 -0.50
CA ILE A 104 3.90 -2.20 -0.33
C ILE A 104 4.00 -3.48 -1.16
N GLY A 105 4.86 -3.52 -2.18
CA GLY A 105 4.92 -4.63 -3.13
C GLY A 105 5.09 -6.03 -2.48
N PRO A 106 6.07 -6.24 -1.60
CA PRO A 106 6.24 -7.52 -0.90
C PRO A 106 5.02 -7.90 -0.05
N THR A 107 4.43 -6.93 0.63
CA THR A 107 3.23 -7.10 1.46
C THR A 107 2.01 -7.49 0.61
N GLU A 108 1.77 -6.79 -0.50
CA GLU A 108 0.73 -7.12 -1.48
C GLU A 108 0.89 -8.54 -2.03
N SER A 109 2.12 -8.92 -2.39
CA SER A 109 2.45 -10.25 -2.90
C SER A 109 2.15 -11.35 -1.88
N TYR A 110 2.56 -11.16 -0.62
CA TYR A 110 2.28 -12.13 0.45
C TYR A 110 0.77 -12.22 0.74
N CYS A 111 0.08 -11.09 0.85
CA CYS A 111 -1.38 -11.06 1.02
C CYS A 111 -2.11 -11.78 -0.12
N CYS A 112 -1.67 -11.60 -1.37
CA CYS A 112 -2.20 -12.35 -2.52
C CYS A 112 -2.00 -13.86 -2.38
N ALA A 113 -0.80 -14.29 -1.97
CA ALA A 113 -0.50 -15.70 -1.73
C ALA A 113 -1.39 -16.29 -0.63
N TRP A 114 -1.62 -15.53 0.45
CA TRP A 114 -2.48 -15.96 1.55
C TRP A 114 -3.94 -16.07 1.13
N LEU A 115 -4.48 -15.05 0.45
CA LEU A 115 -5.89 -15.05 0.01
C LEU A 115 -6.21 -16.12 -1.03
N SER A 116 -5.20 -16.57 -1.78
CA SER A 116 -5.30 -17.69 -2.74
C SER A 116 -5.01 -19.05 -2.11
N GLY A 117 -4.71 -19.12 -0.81
CA GLY A 117 -4.40 -20.36 -0.10
C GLY A 117 -3.04 -20.97 -0.42
N ARG A 118 -2.15 -20.25 -1.14
CA ARG A 118 -0.79 -20.72 -1.45
C ARG A 118 0.11 -20.74 -0.22
N VAL A 119 -0.17 -19.87 0.76
CA VAL A 119 0.45 -19.87 2.08
C VAL A 119 -0.63 -19.94 3.15
N LYS A 120 -0.33 -20.58 4.28
CA LYS A 120 -1.31 -20.84 5.36
C LYS A 120 -1.28 -19.75 6.43
N ASP A 121 -0.09 -19.26 6.75
CA ASP A 121 0.11 -18.33 7.85
C ASP A 121 -0.42 -16.93 7.51
N SER A 122 -1.21 -16.39 8.43
CA SER A 122 -1.82 -15.07 8.28
C SER A 122 -0.75 -13.98 8.14
N PRO A 123 -0.93 -12.98 7.25
CA PRO A 123 0.00 -11.85 7.12
C PRO A 123 0.20 -11.07 8.43
N GLN A 124 -0.75 -11.16 9.37
CA GLN A 124 -0.64 -10.61 10.74
C GLN A 124 0.64 -11.04 11.45
N GLN A 125 1.11 -12.28 11.22
CA GLN A 125 2.33 -12.79 11.84
C GLN A 125 3.61 -12.12 11.32
N TYR A 126 3.54 -11.46 10.16
CA TYR A 126 4.70 -10.94 9.46
C TYR A 126 4.71 -9.42 9.33
N ILE A 127 3.80 -8.70 10.00
CA ILE A 127 3.72 -7.23 9.95
C ILE A 127 5.10 -6.61 10.21
N GLN A 128 5.76 -7.00 11.31
CA GLN A 128 7.07 -6.44 11.67
C GLN A 128 8.13 -6.76 10.63
N ALA A 129 8.19 -7.99 10.14
CA ALA A 129 9.19 -8.42 9.17
C ALA A 129 9.02 -7.70 7.82
N LEU A 130 7.78 -7.58 7.34
CA LEU A 130 7.44 -6.87 6.11
C LEU A 130 7.71 -5.37 6.23
N ALA A 131 7.33 -4.76 7.35
CA ALA A 131 7.58 -3.35 7.62
C ALA A 131 9.06 -3.02 7.69
N GLN A 132 9.83 -3.81 8.45
CA GLN A 132 11.27 -3.65 8.55
C GLN A 132 11.95 -3.86 7.19
N SER A 133 11.55 -4.89 6.44
CA SER A 133 12.14 -5.15 5.11
C SER A 133 11.88 -4.00 4.13
N ALA A 134 10.67 -3.43 4.14
CA ALA A 134 10.36 -2.26 3.32
C ALA A 134 11.22 -1.07 3.75
N TRP A 135 11.35 -0.84 5.05
CA TRP A 135 12.17 0.24 5.56
C TRP A 135 13.65 0.10 5.19
N ASP A 136 14.23 -1.08 5.41
CA ASP A 136 15.61 -1.40 5.08
C ASP A 136 15.91 -1.19 3.60
N SER A 137 14.95 -1.53 2.73
CA SER A 137 15.06 -1.28 1.29
C SER A 137 15.10 0.20 0.94
N LEU A 138 14.42 1.07 1.71
CA LEU A 138 14.34 2.50 1.43
C LEU A 138 15.54 3.25 2.02
N GLN A 139 15.90 2.96 3.28
CA GLN A 139 16.98 3.68 3.96
C GLN A 139 18.36 3.41 3.35
N HIS A 140 18.54 2.25 2.70
CA HIS A 140 19.78 1.89 2.00
C HIS A 140 19.69 2.09 0.48
N PHE A 141 18.64 2.73 -0.03
CA PHE A 141 18.47 2.91 -1.48
C PHE A 141 19.55 3.83 -2.05
N SER A 142 20.38 3.27 -2.94
CA SER A 142 21.34 4.02 -3.75
C SER A 142 20.98 3.87 -5.22
N LYS A 143 20.94 4.98 -5.97
CA LYS A 143 20.85 4.92 -7.44
C LYS A 143 22.11 4.22 -7.97
N ILE A 144 21.92 3.13 -8.70
CA ILE A 144 22.97 2.45 -9.47
C ILE A 144 23.45 3.38 -10.59
#